data_AF-A0A9W8A0N9-F1
#
_entry.id   AF-A0A9W8A0N9-F1
#
_cell.length_a   1.000
_cell.length_b   1.000
_cell.length_c   1.000
_cell.angle_alpha   90.00
_cell.angle_beta   90.00
_cell.angle_gamma   90.00
#
_symmetry.space_group_name_H-M   'P 1'
#
loop_
_entity.id
_entity.type
_entity.pdbx_description
1 polymer ?
#
loop_
_entity_poly.entity_id
_entity_poly.type
_entity_poly.pdbx_seq_one_letter_code
_entity_poly.pdbx_strand_id
1 'polypeptide(L)' 'MATSGILYSLVANRPVILAEYSRISGDFEKIIQAILDKIPPNDSKLTYVYDE' A
#
# COMPACT_ATOMS: atom_id res chain seq x y z
N MET A 1 2.36 21.18 9.27
CA MET A 1 3.71 20.59 9.27
C MET A 1 3.67 19.42 8.31
N ALA A 2 4.44 19.44 7.22
CA ALA A 2 4.49 18.29 6.32
C ALA A 2 5.12 17.12 7.07
N THR A 3 4.33 16.10 7.36
CA THR A 3 4.75 14.86 8.02
C THR A 3 5.49 13.99 7.00
N SER A 4 6.73 14.34 6.67
CA SER A 4 7.61 13.49 5.85
C SER A 4 7.81 12.13 6.54
N GLY A 5 7.43 11.05 5.89
CA GLY A 5 7.62 9.69 6.38
C GLY A 5 6.68 8.68 5.75
N ILE A 6 6.89 7.40 6.07
CA ILE A 6 5.97 6.32 5.68
C ILE A 6 4.69 6.46 6.50
N LEU A 7 3.57 6.64 5.81
CA LEU A 7 2.24 6.77 6.43
C LEU A 7 1.63 5.41 6.74
N TYR A 8 1.85 4.44 5.85
CA TYR A 8 1.27 3.12 5.90
C TYR A 8 2.25 2.09 5.32
N SER A 9 2.31 0.90 5.91
CA SER A 9 3.12 -0.23 5.44
C SER A 9 2.42 -1.55 5.69
N LEU A 10 2.53 -2.51 4.77
CA LEU A 10 1.98 -3.85 4.93
C LEU A 10 2.92 -4.94 4.38
N VAL A 11 2.62 -6.19 4.76
CA VAL A 11 3.11 -7.42 4.12
C VAL A 11 1.89 -8.21 3.64
N ALA A 12 1.88 -8.57 2.36
CA ALA A 12 0.79 -9.33 1.74
C ALA A 12 1.34 -10.48 0.89
N ASN A 13 0.54 -11.54 0.76
CA ASN A 13 0.71 -12.59 -0.24
C ASN A 13 -0.44 -12.48 -1.24
N ARG A 14 -0.15 -11.90 -2.42
CA ARG A 14 -1.15 -11.57 -3.44
C ARG A 14 -2.27 -10.68 -2.81
N PRO A 15 -3.59 -10.98 -2.86
CA PRO A 15 -4.57 -10.07 -2.25
C PRO A 15 -4.69 -10.25 -0.72
N VAL A 16 -3.96 -11.20 -0.11
CA VAL A 16 -4.12 -11.52 1.32
C VAL A 16 -3.11 -10.75 2.15
N ILE A 17 -3.59 -9.80 2.96
CA ILE A 17 -2.78 -9.06 3.92
C ILE A 17 -2.44 -9.98 5.10
N LEU A 18 -1.16 -10.05 5.46
CA LEU A 18 -0.65 -10.83 6.58
C LEU A 18 -0.39 -9.96 7.82
N ALA A 19 0.07 -8.74 7.58
CA ALA A 19 0.31 -7.74 8.62
C ALA A 19 0.26 -6.34 8.01
N GLU A 20 -0.26 -5.37 8.76
CA GLU A 20 -0.28 -3.97 8.39
C GLU A 20 0.02 -3.06 9.58
N TYR A 21 0.51 -1.87 9.28
CA TYR A 21 0.68 -0.80 10.25
C TYR A 21 0.36 0.54 9.58
N SER A 22 -0.45 1.35 10.26
CA SER A 22 -0.74 2.72 9.88
C SER A 22 -0.28 3.68 10.96
N ARG A 23 0.45 4.72 10.56
CA ARG A 23 0.80 5.84 11.44
C ARG A 23 -0.36 6.82 11.62
N ILE A 24 -1.26 6.89 10.64
CA ILE A 24 -2.38 7.84 10.63
C ILE A 24 -3.71 7.09 10.57
N SER A 25 -4.75 7.68 11.16
CA SER A 25 -6.11 7.17 11.02
C SER A 25 -6.65 7.53 9.63
N GLY A 26 -7.18 6.55 8.91
CA GLY A 26 -7.73 6.73 7.57
C GLY A 26 -8.22 5.41 7.00
N ASP A 27 -9.14 5.47 6.04
CA ASP A 27 -9.56 4.31 5.27
C ASP A 27 -8.60 4.12 4.09
N PHE A 28 -7.63 3.21 4.28
CA PHE A 28 -6.69 2.83 3.23
C PHE A 28 -7.17 1.62 2.42
N GLU A 29 -8.26 0.97 2.82
CA GLU A 29 -8.63 -0.37 2.37
C GLU A 29 -8.84 -0.42 0.85
N LYS A 30 -9.52 0.59 0.29
CA LYS A 30 -9.76 0.72 -1.16
C LYS A 30 -8.49 0.93 -1.97
N ILE A 31 -7.60 1.81 -1.49
CA ILE A 31 -6.32 2.11 -2.16
C ILE A 31 -5.41 0.89 -2.11
N ILE A 32 -5.36 0.19 -0.98
CA ILE A 32 -4.55 -1.01 -0.78
C ILE A 32 -4.99 -2.10 -1.75
N GLN A 33 -6.30 -2.39 -1.81
CA GLN A 33 -6.81 -3.41 -2.73
C GLN A 33 -6.49 -3.05 -4.19
N ALA A 34 -6.69 -1.80 -4.59
CA ALA A 34 -6.38 -1.33 -5.94
C ALA A 34 -4.88 -1.44 -6.29
N ILE A 35 -3.98 -1.27 -5.31
CA ILE A 35 -2.54 -1.46 -5.51
C ILE A 35 -2.22 -2.96 -5.60
N LEU A 36 -2.75 -3.79 -4.70
CA LEU A 36 -2.51 -5.25 -4.70
C LEU A 36 -2.96 -5.89 -6.01
N ASP A 37 -4.07 -5.44 -6.59
CA ASP A 37 -4.58 -5.92 -7.89
C ASP A 37 -3.68 -5.52 -9.07
N LYS A 38 -2.87 -4.46 -8.93
CA LYS A 38 -1.94 -3.97 -9.97
C LYS A 38 -0.55 -4.60 -9.90
N ILE A 39 -0.18 -5.25 -8.78
CA ILE A 39 1.14 -5.85 -8.62
C ILE A 39 1.20 -7.12 -9.49
N PRO A 40 2.14 -7.21 -10.44
CA PRO A 40 2.24 -8.40 -11.28
C PRO A 40 2.84 -9.57 -10.46
N PRO A 41 2.54 -10.84 -10.83
CA PRO A 41 2.90 -12.00 -10.02
C PRO A 41 4.40 -12.37 -10.07
N ASN A 42 5.21 -11.63 -10.82
CA ASN A 42 6.65 -11.84 -10.94
C ASN A 42 7.44 -10.94 -9.97
N ASP A 43 8.62 -11.40 -9.59
CA ASP A 43 9.56 -10.66 -8.73
C ASP A 43 9.93 -9.32 -9.39
N SER A 44 9.34 -8.25 -8.89
CA SER A 44 9.46 -6.90 -9.42
C SER A 44 9.37 -5.86 -8.33
N LYS A 45 9.91 -4.66 -8.59
CA LYS A 45 9.84 -3.50 -7.70
C LYS A 45 9.25 -2.35 -8.50
N LEU A 46 8.12 -1.82 -8.05
CA LEU A 46 7.36 -0.79 -8.75
C LEU A 46 7.05 0.36 -7.80
N THR A 47 7.05 1.57 -8.34
CA THR A 47 6.58 2.78 -7.66
C THR A 47 5.33 3.25 -8.38
N TYR A 48 4.22 3.34 -7.65
CA TYR A 48 2.97 3.89 -8.17
C TYR A 48 2.80 5.32 -7.68
N VAL A 49 2.55 6.23 -8.62
CA VAL A 49 2.15 7.61 -8.31
C VAL A 49 0.65 7.70 -8.53
N TYR A 50 -0.06 8.17 -7.51
CA TYR A 50 -1.46 8.51 -7.57
C TYR A 50 -1.55 10.01 -7.23
N ASP A 51 -1.62 10.82 -8.28
CA ASP A 51 -2.04 12.22 -8.20
C ASP A 51 -3.49 12.24 -8.66
N GLU A 52 -4.36 12.98 -7.96
CA GLU A 52 -5.73 13.24 -8.44
C GLU A 52 -5.73 13.93 -9.81
#